data_AF-A0A348P0Y3-F1
#
_entry.id   AF-A0A348P0Y3-F1
#
_cell.length_a   1.000
_cell.length_b   1.000
_cell.length_c   1.000
_cell.angle_alpha   90.00
_cell.angle_beta   90.00
_cell.angle_gamma   90.00
#
_symmetry.space_group_name_H-M   'P 1'
#
loop_
_entity.id
_entity.type
_entity.pdbx_description
1 polymer ?
#
loop_
_entity_poly.entity_id
_entity_poly.type
_entity_poly.pdbx_seq_one_letter_code
_entity_poly.pdbx_strand_id
1 'polypeptide(L)' 'MQGMILAAGFGTRLKPLTDTMPKALVPLLGKPMLHHIIDKFI' A
#
# COMPACT_ATOMS: atom_id res chain seq x y z
N MET A 1 -9.65 2.08 20.68
CA MET A 1 -10.16 2.92 19.58
C MET A 1 -10.10 2.13 18.30
N GLN A 2 -10.97 2.43 17.33
CA GLN A 2 -10.90 1.85 15.99
C GLN A 2 -10.47 2.93 15.00
N GLY A 3 -9.74 2.53 13.96
CA GLY A 3 -9.32 3.41 12.88
C GLY A 3 -9.31 2.69 11.54
N MET A 4 -9.27 3.45 10.47
CA MET A 4 -9.39 2.95 9.09
C MET A 4 -8.24 3.47 8.24
N ILE A 5 -7.68 2.59 7.41
CA ILE A 5 -6.65 2.94 6.43
C ILE A 5 -7.28 2.92 5.04
N LEU A 6 -7.27 4.06 4.35
CA LEU A 6 -7.71 4.15 2.96
C LEU A 6 -6.61 3.63 2.03
N ALA A 7 -6.82 2.45 1.44
CA ALA A 7 -5.84 1.75 0.60
C ALA A 7 -6.26 1.64 -0.88
N ALA A 8 -7.18 2.49 -1.33
CA ALA A 8 -7.71 2.50 -2.71
C ALA A 8 -6.85 3.32 -3.70
N GLY A 9 -7.30 3.38 -4.96
CA GLY A 9 -6.72 4.18 -6.04
C GLY A 9 -5.96 3.35 -7.09
N PHE A 10 -6.06 3.76 -8.36
CA PHE A 10 -5.57 3.00 -9.53
C PHE A 10 -4.05 2.88 -9.65
N GLY A 11 -3.26 3.63 -8.87
CA GLY A 11 -1.80 3.50 -8.88
C GLY A 11 -1.11 3.84 -10.20
N THR A 12 -1.75 4.57 -11.11
CA THR A 12 -1.31 4.73 -12.52
C THR A 12 0.15 5.20 -12.72
N ARG A 13 0.72 5.95 -11.77
CA ARG A 13 2.12 6.41 -11.82
C ARG A 13 3.16 5.33 -11.49
N LEU A 14 2.74 4.21 -10.91
CA LEU A 14 3.60 3.08 -10.54
C LEU A 14 3.51 1.92 -11.53
N LYS A 15 2.79 2.10 -12.65
CA LYS A 15 2.79 1.12 -13.73
C LYS A 15 4.23 0.90 -14.24
N PRO A 16 4.58 -0.34 -14.63
CA PRO A 16 3.69 -1.49 -14.81
C PRO A 16 3.39 -2.28 -13.52
N LEU A 17 4.01 -1.93 -12.39
CA LEU A 17 3.85 -2.71 -11.15
C LEU A 17 2.37 -2.86 -10.76
N THR A 18 1.61 -1.77 -10.89
CA THR A 18 0.20 -1.76 -10.47
C THR A 18 -0.79 -2.25 -11.52
N ASP A 19 -0.34 -2.80 -12.64
CA ASP A 19 -1.25 -3.44 -13.61
C ASP A 19 -1.80 -4.78 -13.08
N THR A 20 -1.03 -5.46 -12.22
CA THR A 20 -1.40 -6.76 -11.64
C THR A 20 -1.37 -6.80 -10.11
N MET A 21 -0.94 -5.71 -9.44
CA MET A 21 -0.97 -5.61 -7.98
C MET A 21 -1.58 -4.29 -7.49
N PRO A 22 -2.33 -4.30 -6.37
CA PRO A 22 -2.75 -3.07 -5.72
C PRO A 22 -1.54 -2.23 -5.29
N LYS A 23 -1.63 -0.90 -5.46
CA LYS A 23 -0.58 0.03 -5.00
C LYS A 23 -0.14 -0.25 -3.57
N ALA A 24 -1.10 -0.49 -2.66
CA ALA A 24 -0.84 -0.75 -1.25
C ALA A 24 0.08 -1.95 -0.98
N LEU A 25 0.16 -2.91 -1.92
CA LEU A 25 0.95 -4.12 -1.79
C LEU A 25 2.30 -4.07 -2.52
N VAL A 26 2.63 -2.97 -3.21
CA VAL A 26 3.93 -2.81 -3.86
C VAL A 26 5.04 -2.93 -2.80
N PRO A 27 6.10 -3.73 -3.04
CA PRO A 27 7.20 -3.86 -2.11
C PRO A 27 7.99 -2.55 -1.97
N LEU A 28 8.25 -2.14 -0.74
CA LEU A 28 9.09 -1.04 -0.34
C LEU A 28 10.02 -1.52 0.78
N LEU A 29 11.32 -1.61 0.49
CA LEU A 29 12.34 -2.10 1.42
C LEU A 29 12.01 -3.50 1.99
N GLY A 30 11.59 -4.42 1.13
CA GLY A 30 11.27 -5.80 1.50
C GLY A 30 9.92 -6.00 2.20
N LYS A 31 9.13 -4.94 2.41
CA LYS A 31 7.77 -5.01 3.00
C LYS A 31 6.73 -4.33 2.11
N PRO A 32 5.45 -4.74 2.12
CA PRO A 32 4.40 -4.01 1.40
C PRO A 32 4.31 -2.55 1.85
N MET A 33 4.02 -1.61 0.94
CA MET A 33 3.83 -0.19 1.29
C MET A 33 2.83 0.00 2.45
N LEU A 34 1.74 -0.77 2.48
CA LEU A 34 0.73 -0.72 3.55
C LEU A 34 1.29 -1.06 4.94
N HIS A 35 2.31 -1.92 5.02
CA HIS A 35 2.90 -2.33 6.28
C HIS A 35 3.51 -1.14 7.04
N HIS A 36 4.13 -0.21 6.32
CA HIS A 36 4.70 1.01 6.90
C HIS A 36 3.65 1.96 7.50
N ILE A 37 2.38 1.82 7.11
CA ILE A 37 1.26 2.56 7.69
C ILE A 37 0.70 1.80 8.90
N ILE A 38 0.56 0.48 8.78
CA ILE A 38 0.10 -0.40 9.87
C ILE A 38 1.04 -0.28 11.08
N ASP A 39 2.36 -0.29 10.88
CA ASP A 39 3.36 -0.15 11.95
C ASP A 39 3.21 1.17 12.74
N LYS A 40 2.58 2.20 12.16
CA LYS A 40 2.31 3.48 12.83
C LYS A 40 0.93 3.54 13.51
N PHE A 41 0.07 2.57 13.21
CA PHE A 41 -1.30 2.48 13.74
C PHE A 41 -1.39 1.68 15.04
N ILE A 42 -0.34 0.92 15.36
CA ILE A 42 -0.21 0.06 16.55
C ILE A 42 0.39 0.87 17.69
#